data_AF-A0A920LE55-F1
#
_entry.id   AF-A0A920LE55-F1
#
_cell.length_a   1.000
_cell.length_b   1.000
_cell.length_c   1.000
_cell.angle_alpha   90.00
_cell.angle_beta   90.00
_cell.angle_gamma   90.00
#
_symmetry.space_group_name_H-M   'P 1'
#
loop_
_entity.id
_entity.type
_entity.pdbx_description
1 polymer ?
#
loop_
_entity_poly.entity_id
_entity_poly.type
_entity_poly.pdbx_seq_one_letter_code
_entity_poly.pdbx_strand_id
1 'polypeptide(L)'
;MEYLAHQAGGLSDFMFANDPFQSNRERNWFEIKWFLYNLKYLLEISEIQALALVFGLDAKRNSLGFRTNRVDQIDYGEERDLIKGDFKNFGFESRYLTTIVFNAKSYLLLGVKYYNSYSQSVQGPGSSSKDANFNFDYLNFPNYVNQSEYNYQIIIWQYLEKYFT
;
A
#
# COMPACT_ATOMS: atom_id res chain seq x y z
N MET A 1 5.16 3.82 -11.95
CA MET A 1 5.95 4.92 -11.37
C MET A 1 6.93 4.32 -10.37
N GLU A 2 8.12 4.90 -10.29
CA GLU A 2 9.17 4.54 -9.34
C GLU A 2 9.63 5.80 -8.62
N TYR A 3 9.87 5.69 -7.32
CA TYR A 3 10.27 6.80 -6.46
C TYR A 3 11.28 6.32 -5.43
N LEU A 4 12.41 7.01 -5.33
CA LEU A 4 13.43 6.81 -4.32
C LEU A 4 13.62 8.11 -3.55
N ALA A 5 13.54 8.04 -2.23
CA ALA A 5 13.69 9.18 -1.35
C ALA A 5 14.66 8.91 -0.22
N HIS A 6 15.41 9.96 0.13
CA HIS A 6 16.12 10.03 1.38
C HIS A 6 15.17 10.56 2.47
N GLN A 7 14.94 9.78 3.52
CA GLN A 7 14.02 10.13 4.59
C GLN A 7 14.76 10.84 5.73
N ALA A 8 14.39 12.08 5.99
CA ALA A 8 14.79 12.75 7.22
C ALA A 8 14.21 12.01 8.44
N GLY A 9 14.91 12.08 9.57
CA GLY A 9 14.33 11.60 10.84
C GLY A 9 13.43 12.64 11.48
N GLY A 10 12.66 12.18 12.48
CA GLY A 10 11.89 13.07 13.32
C GLY A 10 12.78 13.94 14.20
N LEU A 11 12.24 15.07 14.63
CA LEU A 11 12.87 16.00 15.57
C LEU A 11 12.13 15.93 16.91
N SER A 12 12.87 16.01 18.02
CA SER A 12 12.25 16.31 19.31
C SER A 12 11.85 17.78 19.37
N ASP A 13 11.00 18.15 20.33
CA ASP A 13 10.55 19.55 20.49
C ASP A 13 11.74 20.52 20.63
N PHE A 14 12.78 20.11 21.36
CA PHE A 14 14.00 20.91 21.50
C PHE A 14 14.78 21.04 20.18
N MET A 15 14.91 19.96 19.41
CA MET A 15 15.57 20.00 18.10
C MET A 15 14.79 20.91 17.14
N PHE A 16 13.47 20.76 17.07
CA PHE A 16 12.61 21.58 16.22
C PHE A 16 12.69 23.06 16.57
N ALA A 17 12.71 23.41 17.86
CA ALA A 17 12.87 24.79 18.32
C ALA A 17 14.23 25.40 17.96
N ASN A 18 15.29 24.60 17.87
CA ASN A 18 16.62 25.06 17.46
C ASN A 18 16.74 25.21 15.94
N ASP A 19 16.36 24.18 15.19
CA ASP A 19 16.34 24.19 13.73
C ASP A 19 15.30 23.17 13.21
N PRO A 20 14.19 23.61 12.61
CA PRO A 20 13.16 22.72 12.08
C PRO A 20 13.55 22.02 10.77
N PHE A 21 14.64 22.44 10.10
CA PHE A 21 15.10 21.86 8.84
C PHE A 21 16.24 20.86 8.99
N GLN A 22 16.72 20.62 10.21
CA GLN A 22 17.77 19.64 10.47
C GLN A 22 17.28 18.20 10.20
N SER A 23 18.21 17.30 9.92
CA SER A 23 17.96 15.85 9.88
C SER A 23 19.02 15.12 10.69
N ASN A 24 18.58 14.21 11.54
CA ASN A 24 19.40 13.26 12.29
C ASN A 24 19.52 11.90 11.59
N ARG A 25 19.02 11.75 10.36
CA ARG A 25 19.09 10.51 9.58
C ARG A 25 19.74 10.78 8.24
N GLU A 26 20.98 10.32 8.13
CA GLU A 26 21.80 10.45 6.92
C GLU A 26 21.80 9.19 6.05
N ARG A 27 21.15 8.11 6.50
CA ARG A 27 21.22 6.77 5.89
C ARG A 27 19.84 6.14 5.69
N ASN A 28 18.77 6.91 5.83
CA ASN A 28 17.41 6.39 5.79
C ASN A 28 16.84 6.55 4.38
N TRP A 29 16.45 5.46 3.75
CA TRP A 29 15.96 5.43 2.39
C TRP A 29 14.58 4.79 2.30
N PHE A 30 13.80 5.28 1.35
CA PHE A 30 12.48 4.79 1.06
C PHE A 30 12.27 4.65 -0.43
N GLU A 31 11.86 3.47 -0.86
CA GLU A 31 11.61 3.15 -2.27
C GLU A 31 10.16 2.71 -2.45
N ILE A 32 9.51 3.25 -3.47
CA ILE A 32 8.21 2.81 -3.94
C ILE A 32 8.30 2.48 -5.42
N LYS A 33 7.74 1.32 -5.79
CA LYS A 33 7.42 0.96 -7.17
C LYS A 33 5.94 0.65 -7.22
N TRP A 34 5.21 1.21 -8.18
CA TRP A 34 3.80 0.91 -8.31
C TRP A 34 3.32 1.02 -9.75
N PHE A 35 2.50 0.05 -10.13
CA PHE A 35 1.74 -0.01 -11.35
C PHE A 35 0.27 -0.13 -10.98
N LEU A 36 -0.48 0.94 -11.21
CA LEU A 36 -1.91 1.04 -10.96
C LEU A 36 -2.64 1.13 -12.30
N TYR A 37 -3.70 0.35 -12.47
CA TYR A 37 -4.59 0.46 -13.61
C TYR A 37 -6.05 0.50 -13.16
N ASN A 38 -6.85 1.22 -13.94
CA ASN A 38 -8.28 1.37 -13.71
C ASN A 38 -8.96 1.54 -15.07
N LEU A 39 -9.86 0.62 -15.40
CA LEU A 39 -10.69 0.66 -16.60
C LEU A 39 -12.15 0.73 -16.17
N LYS A 40 -12.83 1.79 -16.60
CA LYS A 40 -14.24 2.04 -16.32
C LYS A 40 -15.03 2.08 -17.62
N TYR A 41 -16.10 1.30 -17.67
CA TYR A 41 -17.08 1.30 -18.74
C TYR A 41 -18.44 1.72 -18.18
N LEU A 42 -19.10 2.63 -18.90
CA LEU A 42 -20.42 3.17 -18.58
C LEU A 42 -21.32 3.00 -19.80
N LEU A 43 -22.51 2.46 -19.59
CA LEU A 43 -23.54 2.32 -20.60
C LEU A 43 -24.84 2.93 -20.08
N GLU A 44 -25.44 3.81 -20.88
CA GLU A 44 -26.74 4.40 -20.61
C GLU A 44 -27.59 4.27 -21.87
N ILE A 45 -28.64 3.44 -21.80
CA ILE A 45 -29.59 3.23 -22.90
C ILE A 45 -31.00 3.30 -22.33
N SER A 46 -31.73 4.36 -22.64
CA SER A 46 -33.12 4.54 -22.19
C SER A 46 -33.24 4.42 -20.66
N GLU A 47 -33.96 3.42 -20.16
CA GLU A 47 -34.15 3.15 -18.72
C GLU A 47 -33.07 2.26 -18.10
N ILE A 48 -32.07 1.85 -18.87
CA ILE A 48 -30.97 0.97 -18.46
C ILE A 48 -29.70 1.78 -18.22
N GLN A 49 -29.08 1.55 -17.07
CA GLN A 49 -27.74 2.03 -16.73
C GLN A 49 -26.87 0.85 -16.31
N ALA A 50 -25.67 0.76 -16.87
CA ALA A 50 -24.70 -0.26 -16.48
C ALA A 50 -23.31 0.34 -16.25
N LEU A 51 -22.61 -0.20 -15.26
CA LEU A 51 -21.23 0.12 -14.90
C LEU A 51 -20.44 -1.18 -14.89
N ALA A 52 -19.28 -1.18 -15.52
CA ALA A 52 -18.24 -2.17 -15.26
C ALA A 52 -16.93 -1.46 -14.90
N LEU A 53 -16.25 -1.95 -13.88
CA LEU A 53 -15.01 -1.40 -13.36
C LEU A 53 -14.03 -2.56 -13.13
N VAL A 54 -12.84 -2.44 -13.71
CA VAL A 54 -11.70 -3.32 -13.43
C VAL A 54 -10.57 -2.45 -12.91
N PHE A 55 -9.93 -2.86 -11.82
CA PHE A 55 -8.80 -2.15 -11.26
C PHE A 55 -7.77 -3.12 -10.70
N GLY A 56 -6.53 -2.68 -10.55
CA GLY A 56 -5.51 -3.46 -9.88
C GLY A 56 -4.24 -2.69 -9.62
N LEU A 57 -3.44 -3.25 -8.73
CA LEU A 57 -2.18 -2.72 -8.23
C LEU A 57 -1.13 -3.83 -8.26
N ASP A 58 0.06 -3.52 -8.78
CA ASP A 58 1.29 -4.26 -8.49
C ASP A 58 2.30 -3.26 -7.95
N ALA A 59 2.65 -3.39 -6.67
CA ALA A 59 3.47 -2.41 -5.97
C ALA A 59 4.46 -3.03 -4.99
N LYS A 60 5.55 -2.31 -4.78
CA LYS A 60 6.57 -2.58 -3.78
C LYS A 60 6.81 -1.34 -2.95
N ARG A 61 7.03 -1.52 -1.65
CA ARG A 61 7.41 -0.45 -0.72
C ARG A 61 8.52 -0.95 0.18
N ASN A 62 9.70 -0.36 0.07
CA ASN A 62 10.84 -0.67 0.92
C ASN A 62 11.20 0.52 1.79
N SER A 63 11.46 0.28 3.07
CA SER A 63 12.03 1.27 3.99
C SER A 63 13.29 0.70 4.62
N LEU A 64 14.37 1.44 4.54
CA LEU A 64 15.68 1.06 5.04
C LEU A 64 16.19 2.18 5.94
N GLY A 65 16.44 1.92 7.20
CA GLY A 65 16.94 2.98 8.06
C GLY A 65 17.19 2.60 9.49
N PHE A 66 17.85 3.50 10.21
CA PHE A 66 17.97 3.42 11.66
C PHE A 66 16.59 3.73 12.26
N ARG A 67 15.98 2.74 12.93
CA ARG A 67 14.63 2.81 13.50
C ARG A 67 14.67 2.53 15.00
N THR A 68 14.86 3.59 15.76
CA THR A 68 14.81 3.56 17.23
C THR A 68 13.52 4.19 17.75
N ASN A 69 13.19 3.88 19.01
CA ASN A 69 12.02 4.43 19.68
C ASN A 69 12.18 5.92 20.05
N ARG A 70 13.40 6.47 19.94
CA ARG A 70 13.72 7.85 20.31
C ARG A 70 14.30 8.58 19.12
N VAL A 71 13.68 9.69 18.75
CA VAL A 71 14.07 10.48 17.59
C VAL A 71 15.48 11.06 17.74
N ASP A 72 15.86 11.49 18.93
CA ASP A 72 17.16 12.09 19.28
C ASP A 72 18.29 11.08 19.48
N GLN A 73 18.03 9.78 19.33
CA GLN A 73 19.05 8.76 19.51
C GLN A 73 20.10 8.82 18.39
N ILE A 74 21.37 8.82 18.79
CA ILE A 74 22.52 8.83 17.88
C ILE A 74 22.57 7.51 17.10
N ASP A 75 22.73 7.62 15.77
CA ASP A 75 23.03 6.51 14.89
C ASP A 75 24.55 6.23 14.94
N TYR A 76 24.94 5.12 15.57
CA TYR A 76 26.35 4.71 15.68
C TYR A 76 26.92 4.10 14.40
N GLY A 77 26.11 3.95 13.34
CA GLY A 77 26.56 3.36 12.08
C GLY A 77 26.37 1.85 11.99
N GLU A 78 25.63 1.24 12.93
CA GLU A 78 25.29 -0.19 12.94
C GLU A 78 24.30 -0.56 11.83
N GLU A 79 23.78 -1.79 11.86
CA GLU A 79 22.80 -2.28 10.91
C GLU A 79 21.53 -1.41 10.86
N ARG A 80 20.94 -1.34 9.67
CA ARG A 80 19.66 -0.65 9.46
C ARG A 80 18.52 -1.66 9.51
N ASP A 81 17.35 -1.21 9.91
CA ASP A 81 16.12 -1.97 9.81
C ASP A 81 15.60 -1.90 8.37
N LEU A 82 15.56 -3.03 7.68
CA LEU A 82 15.01 -3.16 6.34
C LEU A 82 13.63 -3.81 6.42
N ILE A 83 12.61 -3.07 5.98
CA ILE A 83 11.26 -3.59 5.79
C ILE A 83 10.93 -3.54 4.30
N LYS A 84 10.55 -4.68 3.75
CA LYS A 84 10.09 -4.83 2.36
C LYS A 84 8.63 -5.22 2.36
N GLY A 85 7.85 -4.57 1.50
CA GLY A 85 6.45 -4.88 1.27
C GLY A 85 6.19 -5.09 -0.21
N ASP A 86 5.54 -6.19 -0.56
CA ASP A 86 5.03 -6.47 -1.91
C ASP A 86 3.50 -6.53 -1.85
N PHE A 87 2.82 -5.80 -2.73
CA PHE A 87 1.37 -5.63 -2.74
C PHE A 87 0.82 -5.89 -4.13
N LYS A 88 -0.06 -6.87 -4.26
CA LYS A 88 -0.75 -7.21 -5.50
C LYS A 88 -2.24 -7.29 -5.27
N ASN A 89 -3.01 -6.46 -5.94
CA ASN A 89 -4.46 -6.56 -5.89
C ASN A 89 -5.11 -6.43 -7.26
N PHE A 90 -6.29 -7.01 -7.36
CA PHE A 90 -7.14 -7.00 -8.53
C PHE A 90 -8.58 -6.94 -8.07
N GLY A 91 -9.39 -6.11 -8.71
CA GLY A 91 -10.80 -6.02 -8.42
C GLY A 91 -11.63 -5.85 -9.68
N PHE A 92 -12.83 -6.39 -9.60
CA PHE A 92 -13.87 -6.25 -10.61
C PHE A 92 -15.18 -5.87 -9.94
N GLU A 93 -15.89 -4.91 -10.51
CA GLU A 93 -17.22 -4.53 -10.08
C GLU A 93 -18.11 -4.32 -11.30
N SER A 94 -19.29 -4.93 -11.27
CA SER A 94 -20.33 -4.72 -12.27
C SER A 94 -21.63 -4.37 -11.57
N ARG A 95 -22.34 -3.36 -12.11
CA ARG A 95 -23.66 -2.95 -11.63
C ARG A 95 -24.58 -2.74 -12.83
N TYR A 96 -25.81 -3.17 -12.69
CA TYR A 96 -26.88 -3.04 -13.66
C TYR A 96 -28.11 -2.48 -12.97
N LEU A 97 -28.62 -1.36 -13.47
CA LEU A 97 -29.82 -0.68 -12.99
C LEU A 97 -30.81 -0.59 -14.15
N THR A 98 -32.04 -1.03 -13.91
CA THR A 98 -33.13 -0.89 -14.88
C THR A 98 -34.40 -0.44 -14.18
N THR A 99 -35.27 0.24 -14.93
CA THR A 99 -36.67 0.40 -14.52
C THR A 99 -37.44 -0.87 -14.88
N ILE A 100 -38.40 -1.25 -14.03
CA ILE A 100 -39.38 -2.30 -14.26
C ILE A 100 -40.76 -1.72 -13.97
N VAL A 101 -41.76 -2.04 -14.80
CA VAL A 101 -43.15 -1.63 -14.57
C VAL A 101 -44.01 -2.87 -14.30
N PHE A 102 -44.44 -3.04 -13.06
CA PHE A 102 -45.44 -4.03 -12.66
C PHE A 102 -46.43 -3.33 -11.71
N ASN A 103 -47.58 -2.91 -12.25
CA ASN A 103 -48.57 -2.00 -11.62
C ASN A 103 -48.07 -0.58 -11.26
N ALA A 104 -46.83 -0.41 -10.81
CA ALA A 104 -46.17 0.87 -10.57
C ALA A 104 -44.73 0.86 -11.08
N LYS A 105 -44.17 2.04 -11.36
CA LYS A 105 -42.75 2.18 -11.75
C LYS A 105 -41.88 1.76 -10.56
N SER A 106 -40.95 0.84 -10.82
CA SER A 106 -39.99 0.33 -9.83
C SER A 106 -38.61 0.29 -10.45
N TYR A 107 -37.59 0.16 -9.62
CA TYR A 107 -36.19 0.04 -10.03
C TYR A 107 -35.59 -1.26 -9.51
N LEU A 108 -34.83 -1.92 -10.37
CA LEU A 108 -34.04 -3.10 -10.04
C LEU A 108 -32.56 -2.77 -10.18
N LEU A 109 -31.83 -2.94 -9.08
CA LEU A 109 -30.36 -2.87 -9.06
C LEU A 109 -29.79 -4.26 -8.79
N LEU A 110 -28.95 -4.73 -9.72
CA LEU A 110 -28.15 -5.93 -9.59
C LEU A 110 -26.66 -5.55 -9.59
N GLY A 111 -25.86 -6.21 -8.78
CA GLY A 111 -24.42 -5.94 -8.73
C GLY A 111 -23.60 -7.13 -8.27
N VAL A 112 -22.40 -7.21 -8.80
CA VAL A 112 -21.38 -8.17 -8.37
C VAL A 112 -20.07 -7.44 -8.14
N LYS A 113 -19.35 -7.85 -7.09
CA LYS A 113 -18.02 -7.36 -6.78
C LYS A 113 -17.09 -8.52 -6.47
N TYR A 114 -15.89 -8.43 -7.01
CA TYR A 114 -14.77 -9.30 -6.71
C TYR A 114 -13.56 -8.47 -6.28
N TYR A 115 -12.84 -8.97 -5.29
CA TYR A 115 -11.54 -8.43 -4.91
C TYR A 115 -10.58 -9.55 -4.52
N ASN A 116 -9.54 -9.69 -5.35
CA ASN A 116 -8.27 -10.40 -5.19
C ASN A 116 -7.19 -9.58 -4.50
N SER A 117 -6.61 -9.96 -3.36
CA SER A 117 -5.38 -9.30 -2.87
C SER A 117 -4.41 -10.27 -2.23
N TYR A 118 -3.13 -10.07 -2.55
CA TYR A 118 -1.98 -10.66 -1.91
C TYR A 118 -1.07 -9.54 -1.39
N SER A 119 -0.57 -9.67 -0.18
CA SER A 119 0.43 -8.74 0.37
C SER A 119 1.43 -9.49 1.23
N GLN A 120 2.70 -9.22 1.01
CA GLN A 120 3.80 -9.76 1.81
C GLN A 120 4.53 -8.61 2.51
N SER A 121 4.93 -8.82 3.75
CA SER A 121 5.78 -7.90 4.50
C SER A 121 6.90 -8.70 5.15
N VAL A 122 8.15 -8.32 4.88
CA VAL A 122 9.34 -8.94 5.44
C VAL A 122 10.19 -7.88 6.11
N GLN A 123 10.66 -8.15 7.32
CA GLN A 123 11.55 -7.29 8.08
C GLN A 123 12.83 -8.05 8.45
N GLY A 124 13.97 -7.39 8.37
CA GLY A 124 15.26 -7.97 8.70
C GLY A 124 16.41 -6.97 8.60
N PRO A 125 17.66 -7.45 8.75
CA PRO A 125 18.84 -6.59 8.73
C PRO A 125 19.09 -6.01 7.34
N GLY A 126 19.40 -4.72 7.28
CA GLY A 126 19.92 -4.04 6.12
C GLY A 126 21.35 -3.54 6.33
N SER A 127 22.07 -3.32 5.23
CA SER A 127 23.47 -2.87 5.23
C SER A 127 23.71 -1.63 6.11
N SER A 128 24.87 -1.52 6.76
CA SER A 128 25.34 -0.32 7.49
C SER A 128 25.89 0.79 6.57
N SER A 129 25.88 0.61 5.26
CA SER A 129 26.31 1.66 4.32
C SER A 129 25.31 2.83 4.25
N LYS A 130 25.71 3.98 3.70
CA LYS A 130 24.83 5.17 3.56
C LYS A 130 23.93 5.13 2.32
N ASP A 131 24.15 4.22 1.39
CA ASP A 131 23.41 4.09 0.13
C ASP A 131 22.05 3.38 0.29
N ALA A 132 21.23 3.49 -0.74
CA ALA A 132 19.89 2.92 -0.85
C ALA A 132 19.92 1.41 -1.21
N ASN A 133 20.59 0.60 -0.42
CA ASN A 133 20.70 -0.84 -0.64
C ASN A 133 19.56 -1.62 0.05
N PHE A 134 18.50 -1.93 -0.69
CA PHE A 134 17.33 -2.67 -0.18
C PHE A 134 17.50 -4.20 -0.20
N ASN A 135 18.71 -4.71 0.00
CA ASN A 135 18.96 -6.14 0.20
C ASN A 135 19.16 -6.45 1.68
N PHE A 136 18.67 -7.61 2.10
CA PHE A 136 18.93 -8.09 3.45
C PHE A 136 20.40 -8.47 3.61
N ASP A 137 20.97 -8.13 4.76
CA ASP A 137 22.38 -8.36 5.09
C ASP A 137 22.54 -9.35 6.26
N TYR A 138 22.01 -10.55 6.06
CA TYR A 138 22.07 -11.63 7.05
C TYR A 138 23.50 -12.18 7.26
N LEU A 139 24.41 -11.95 6.31
CA LEU A 139 25.79 -12.41 6.43
C LEU A 139 26.57 -11.59 7.45
N ASN A 140 26.45 -10.26 7.40
CA ASN A 140 27.13 -9.37 8.34
C ASN A 140 26.36 -9.23 9.66
N PHE A 141 25.02 -9.34 9.63
CA PHE A 141 24.17 -9.15 10.80
C PHE A 141 23.25 -10.36 11.07
N PRO A 142 23.82 -11.57 11.32
CA PRO A 142 23.03 -12.78 11.50
C PRO A 142 22.15 -12.77 12.77
N ASN A 143 22.52 -11.95 13.76
CA ASN A 143 21.85 -11.88 15.06
C ASN A 143 20.90 -10.68 15.19
N TYR A 144 20.49 -10.08 14.06
CA TYR A 144 19.58 -8.93 14.09
C TYR A 144 18.25 -9.29 14.77
N VAL A 145 17.82 -8.47 15.72
CA VAL A 145 16.73 -8.85 16.63
C VAL A 145 15.33 -8.66 16.03
N ASN A 146 15.16 -7.70 15.13
CA ASN A 146 13.86 -7.38 14.55
C ASN A 146 13.66 -8.12 13.23
N GLN A 147 13.12 -9.33 13.30
CA GLN A 147 12.84 -10.14 12.11
C GLN A 147 11.36 -10.52 12.09
N SER A 148 10.71 -10.37 10.94
CA SER A 148 9.32 -10.79 10.77
C SER A 148 9.01 -11.10 9.32
N GLU A 149 8.10 -12.04 9.09
CA GLU A 149 7.57 -12.33 7.78
C GLU A 149 6.07 -12.59 7.89
N TYR A 150 5.29 -11.84 7.12
CA TYR A 150 3.84 -11.94 7.08
C TYR A 150 3.35 -12.03 5.64
N ASN A 151 2.42 -12.95 5.42
CA ASN A 151 1.71 -13.14 4.16
C ASN A 151 0.22 -12.97 4.39
N TYR A 152 -0.42 -12.10 3.63
CA TYR A 152 -1.83 -11.78 3.72
C TYR A 152 -2.50 -12.06 2.38
N GLN A 153 -3.49 -12.95 2.39
CA GLN A 153 -4.36 -13.22 1.25
C GLN A 153 -5.78 -12.80 1.62
N ILE A 154 -6.38 -11.95 0.80
CA ILE A 154 -7.77 -11.51 0.95
C ILE A 154 -8.50 -11.83 -0.34
N ILE A 155 -9.65 -12.51 -0.21
CA ILE A 155 -10.57 -12.78 -1.30
C ILE A 155 -11.95 -12.35 -0.84
N ILE A 156 -12.56 -11.41 -1.56
CA ILE A 156 -13.91 -10.92 -1.28
C ILE A 156 -14.75 -11.08 -2.54
N TRP A 157 -15.92 -11.68 -2.37
CA TRP A 157 -16.98 -11.68 -3.37
C TRP A 157 -18.26 -11.18 -2.74
N GLN A 158 -18.99 -10.33 -3.45
CA GLN A 158 -20.27 -9.79 -2.99
C GLN A 158 -21.26 -9.79 -4.14
N TYR A 159 -22.50 -10.16 -3.82
CA TYR A 159 -23.67 -10.01 -4.67
C TYR A 159 -24.60 -8.97 -4.04
N LEU A 160 -25.22 -8.15 -4.87
CA LEU A 160 -26.19 -7.15 -4.48
C LEU A 160 -27.44 -7.28 -5.36
N GLU A 161 -28.59 -7.33 -4.72
CA GLU A 161 -29.89 -7.24 -5.36
C GLU A 161 -30.79 -6.32 -4.53
N LYS A 162 -31.36 -5.31 -5.16
CA LYS A 162 -32.23 -4.34 -4.48
C LYS A 162 -33.41 -3.96 -5.37
N TYR A 163 -34.58 -3.94 -4.76
CA TYR A 163 -35.84 -3.48 -5.33
C TYR A 163 -36.32 -2.24 -4.58
N PHE A 164 -36.74 -1.22 -5.32
CA PHE A 164 -37.31 -0.01 -4.74
C PHE A 164 -38.38 0.57 -5.68
N THR A 165 -39.50 1.01 -5.09
CA THR A 165 -40.63 1.69 -5.74
C THR A 165 -40.45 3.19 -5.71
#